data_AF-A0A2H3DBB9-F1
#
_entry.id   AF-A0A2H3DBB9-F1
#
_cell.length_a   1.000
_cell.length_b   1.000
_cell.length_c   1.000
_cell.angle_alpha   90.00
_cell.angle_beta   90.00
_cell.angle_gamma   90.00
#
_symmetry.space_group_name_H-M   'P 1'
#
loop_
_entity.id
_entity.type
_entity.pdbx_description
1 polymer ?
#
loop_
_entity_poly.entity_id
_entity_poly.type
_entity_poly.pdbx_seq_one_letter_code
_entity_poly.pdbx_strand_id
1 'polypeptide(L)'
;MTKPLFVEVIIDLYARFIHDLALQDACNMFRAAWWDEGDNTVQGWKDTLQQLIDDMDVAPDEYSVKNKFMSGLLPNVRNGVFADRFSVEYNDWEELYQSVLDIKYALKVERRFLKMPRVQCPTTDNRNNRCGDDRCAEWDPLMR
;
A
#
# COMPACT_ATOMS: atom_id res chain seq x y z
N MET A 1 -5.86 -11.92 59.20
CA MET A 1 -5.47 -11.77 57.78
C MET A 1 -6.64 -12.18 56.92
N THR A 2 -7.37 -11.22 56.38
CA THR A 2 -8.46 -11.43 55.43
C THR A 2 -7.85 -11.88 54.10
N LYS A 3 -8.34 -12.97 53.52
CA LYS A 3 -7.88 -13.42 52.20
C LYS A 3 -8.44 -12.47 51.15
N PRO A 4 -7.63 -11.97 50.20
CA PRO A 4 -8.12 -11.12 49.14
C PRO A 4 -9.14 -11.89 48.29
N LEU A 5 -10.18 -11.20 47.87
CA LEU A 5 -11.15 -11.75 46.94
C LEU A 5 -10.47 -11.94 45.58
N PHE A 6 -10.87 -12.97 44.83
CA PHE A 6 -10.31 -13.24 43.50
C PHE A 6 -10.38 -12.02 42.57
N VAL A 7 -11.46 -11.24 42.66
CA VAL A 7 -11.65 -9.99 41.90
C VAL A 7 -10.61 -8.92 42.27
N GLU A 8 -10.25 -8.79 43.56
CA GLU A 8 -9.22 -7.84 43.99
C GLU A 8 -7.84 -8.22 43.44
N VAL A 9 -7.55 -9.52 43.36
CA VAL A 9 -6.31 -10.02 42.74
C VAL A 9 -6.28 -9.70 41.24
N ILE A 10 -7.41 -9.85 40.53
CA ILE A 10 -7.49 -9.50 39.11
C ILE A 10 -7.33 -7.99 38.90
N ILE A 11 -7.95 -7.15 39.73
CA ILE A 11 -7.80 -5.69 39.67
C ILE A 11 -6.35 -5.28 39.94
N ASP A 12 -5.71 -5.85 40.96
CA ASP A 12 -4.31 -5.59 41.29
C ASP A 12 -3.36 -6.04 40.17
N LEU A 13 -3.66 -7.18 39.51
CA LEU A 13 -2.89 -7.64 38.35
C LEU A 13 -3.08 -6.70 37.16
N TYR A 14 -4.31 -6.29 36.87
CA TYR A 14 -4.60 -5.34 35.81
C TYR A 14 -3.88 -4.01 36.06
N ALA A 15 -3.96 -3.46 37.27
CA ALA A 15 -3.28 -2.22 37.65
C ALA A 15 -1.74 -2.31 37.59
N ARG A 16 -1.16 -3.49 37.86
CA ARG A 16 0.30 -3.68 37.83
C ARG A 16 0.87 -3.99 36.44
N PHE A 17 0.09 -4.66 35.59
CA PHE A 17 0.58 -5.19 34.31
C PHE A 17 -0.02 -4.51 33.08
N ILE A 18 -1.23 -3.98 33.18
CA ILE A 18 -1.88 -3.17 32.14
C ILE A 18 -1.85 -1.73 32.64
N HIS A 19 -0.70 -1.09 32.42
CA HIS A 19 -0.46 0.28 32.83
C HIS A 19 -1.11 1.23 31.81
N ASP A 20 -1.68 2.36 32.26
CA ASP A 20 -2.11 3.48 31.38
C ASP A 20 -1.04 3.90 30.36
N LEU A 21 0.23 3.64 30.68
CA LEU A 21 1.38 3.84 29.79
C LEU A 21 1.29 2.99 28.52
N ALA A 22 0.83 1.73 28.59
CA ALA A 22 0.72 0.86 27.42
C ALA A 22 -0.35 1.36 26.42
N LEU A 23 -1.47 1.88 26.93
CA LEU A 23 -2.56 2.44 26.12
C LEU A 23 -2.13 3.78 25.49
N GLN A 24 -1.41 4.61 26.25
CA GLN A 24 -0.78 5.82 25.73
C GLN A 24 0.30 5.50 24.70
N ASP A 25 1.05 4.42 24.89
CA ASP A 25 2.06 3.95 23.96
C ASP A 25 1.42 3.50 22.65
N ALA A 26 0.30 2.77 22.66
CA ALA A 26 -0.44 2.42 21.45
C ALA A 26 -0.90 3.66 20.65
N CYS A 27 -1.45 4.67 21.33
CA CYS A 27 -1.79 5.95 20.71
C CYS A 27 -0.57 6.65 20.09
N ASN A 28 0.55 6.67 20.81
CA ASN A 28 1.80 7.28 20.34
C ASN A 28 2.40 6.51 19.15
N MET A 29 2.38 5.18 19.22
CA MET A 29 2.83 4.29 18.15
C MET A 29 1.97 4.46 16.91
N PHE A 30 0.64 4.54 17.03
CA PHE A 30 -0.23 4.84 15.89
C PHE A 30 0.10 6.19 15.27
N ARG A 31 0.30 7.25 16.08
CA ARG A 31 0.71 8.57 15.57
C ARG A 31 2.05 8.53 14.86
N ALA A 32 3.02 7.76 15.35
CA ALA A 32 4.36 7.63 14.77
C ALA A 32 4.45 6.61 13.62
N ALA A 33 3.47 5.72 13.46
CA ALA A 33 3.52 4.63 12.51
C ALA A 33 3.63 5.13 11.06
N TRP A 34 4.44 4.44 10.27
CA TRP A 34 4.70 4.75 8.87
C TRP A 34 4.97 3.45 8.13
N TRP A 35 4.65 3.43 6.85
CA TRP A 35 4.84 2.25 6.04
C TRP A 35 6.29 2.15 5.55
N ASP A 36 6.95 1.06 5.90
CA ASP A 36 8.25 0.69 5.34
C ASP A 36 8.10 -0.22 4.10
N GLU A 37 8.67 0.19 2.95
CA GLU A 37 8.66 -0.60 1.71
C GLU A 37 9.48 -1.89 1.82
N GLY A 38 10.46 -1.93 2.72
CA GLY A 38 11.41 -3.03 2.84
C GLY A 38 10.77 -4.32 3.35
N ASP A 39 9.93 -4.19 4.36
CA ASP A 39 9.48 -5.35 5.16
C ASP A 39 7.95 -5.55 5.16
N ASN A 40 7.16 -4.54 4.78
CA ASN A 40 5.69 -4.62 4.87
C ASN A 40 4.97 -4.55 3.53
N THR A 41 4.07 -5.51 3.30
CA THR A 41 3.06 -5.44 2.23
C THR A 41 2.00 -4.39 2.57
N VAL A 42 1.17 -4.00 1.59
CA VAL A 42 0.02 -3.11 1.85
C VAL A 42 -0.91 -3.73 2.90
N GLN A 43 -1.13 -5.04 2.81
CA GLN A 43 -1.88 -5.80 3.82
C GLN A 43 -1.22 -5.71 5.19
N GLY A 44 0.10 -5.93 5.28
CA GLY A 44 0.84 -5.81 6.54
C GLY A 44 0.75 -4.42 7.15
N TRP A 45 0.71 -3.36 6.32
CA TRP A 45 0.46 -2.00 6.80
C TRP A 45 -0.95 -1.83 7.37
N LYS A 46 -1.97 -2.32 6.67
CA LYS A 46 -3.37 -2.34 7.15
C LYS A 46 -3.50 -3.10 8.47
N ASP A 47 -2.90 -4.28 8.56
CA ASP A 47 -2.91 -5.13 9.75
C ASP A 47 -2.19 -4.46 10.93
N THR A 48 -1.06 -3.79 10.67
CA THR A 48 -0.32 -3.03 11.70
C THR A 48 -1.19 -1.91 12.28
N LEU A 49 -1.90 -1.17 11.43
CA LEU A 49 -2.79 -0.12 11.91
C LEU A 49 -3.97 -0.69 12.70
N GLN A 50 -4.56 -1.79 12.25
CA GLN A 50 -5.66 -2.44 12.97
C GLN A 50 -5.21 -2.92 14.35
N GLN A 51 -4.04 -3.57 14.45
CA GLN A 51 -3.48 -4.01 15.73
C GLN A 51 -3.29 -2.83 16.68
N LEU A 52 -2.71 -1.73 16.18
CA LEU A 52 -2.52 -0.53 16.99
C LEU A 52 -3.84 0.10 17.45
N ILE A 53 -4.89 0.04 16.63
CA ILE A 53 -6.24 0.52 16.99
C ILE A 53 -6.86 -0.39 18.07
N ASP A 54 -6.72 -1.70 17.92
CA ASP A 54 -7.26 -2.70 18.86
C ASP A 54 -6.59 -2.60 20.25
N ASP A 55 -5.33 -2.14 20.28
CA ASP A 55 -4.57 -1.90 21.51
C ASP A 55 -4.87 -0.53 22.17
N MET A 56 -5.70 0.33 21.56
CA MET A 56 -6.10 1.61 22.16
C MET A 56 -7.30 1.46 23.10
N ASP A 57 -7.33 2.27 24.16
CA ASP A 57 -8.49 2.41 25.04
C ASP A 57 -9.70 3.02 24.31
N VAL A 58 -9.42 4.00 23.44
CA VAL A 58 -10.43 4.68 22.64
C VAL A 58 -10.01 4.58 21.18
N ALA A 59 -10.79 3.84 20.40
CA ALA A 59 -10.57 3.72 18.96
C ALA A 59 -10.67 5.10 18.29
N PRO A 60 -9.79 5.41 17.31
CA PRO A 60 -9.91 6.60 16.51
C PRO A 60 -11.15 6.52 15.60
N ASP A 61 -11.67 7.68 15.22
CA ASP A 61 -12.75 7.75 14.25
C ASP A 61 -12.30 7.28 12.85
N GLU A 62 -13.26 6.94 11.99
CA GLU A 62 -12.99 6.40 10.65
C GLU A 62 -12.13 7.34 9.79
N TYR A 63 -12.32 8.66 9.91
CA TYR A 63 -11.53 9.63 9.15
C TYR A 63 -10.07 9.64 9.62
N SER A 64 -9.84 9.65 10.93
CA SER A 64 -8.53 9.57 11.56
C SER A 64 -7.80 8.30 11.16
N VAL A 65 -8.52 7.19 11.09
CA VAL A 65 -8.01 5.91 10.58
C VAL A 65 -7.61 6.11 9.12
N LYS A 66 -8.53 6.44 8.20
CA LYS A 66 -8.25 6.63 6.75
C LYS A 66 -7.09 7.59 6.48
N ASN A 67 -7.06 8.71 7.18
CA ASN A 67 -6.00 9.69 7.08
C ASN A 67 -4.66 9.11 7.52
N LYS A 68 -4.62 8.32 8.60
CA LYS A 68 -3.39 7.66 9.06
C LYS A 68 -2.87 6.66 8.03
N PHE A 69 -3.75 5.85 7.44
CA PHE A 69 -3.35 4.91 6.39
C PHE A 69 -2.71 5.62 5.23
N MET A 70 -3.38 6.64 4.67
CA MET A 70 -2.89 7.40 3.52
C MET A 70 -1.63 8.21 3.82
N SER A 71 -1.58 8.90 4.96
CA SER A 71 -0.42 9.72 5.35
C SER A 71 0.82 8.89 5.66
N GLY A 72 0.64 7.66 6.15
CA GLY A 72 1.72 6.71 6.41
C GLY A 72 2.30 6.05 5.16
N LEU A 73 1.66 6.17 3.99
CA LEU A 73 2.18 5.61 2.75
C LEU A 73 3.39 6.40 2.23
N LEU A 74 4.23 5.71 1.46
CA LEU A 74 5.28 6.35 0.69
C LEU A 74 4.71 7.40 -0.28
N PRO A 75 5.37 8.55 -0.46
CA PRO A 75 4.84 9.65 -1.27
C PRO A 75 4.49 9.26 -2.71
N ASN A 76 5.28 8.39 -3.34
CA ASN A 76 5.03 7.91 -4.70
C ASN A 76 3.71 7.11 -4.82
N VAL A 77 3.41 6.24 -3.86
CA VAL A 77 2.17 5.46 -3.84
C VAL A 77 0.99 6.37 -3.51
N ARG A 78 1.13 7.19 -2.47
CA ARG A 78 0.09 8.14 -2.04
C ARG A 78 -0.32 9.11 -3.14
N ASN A 79 0.66 9.68 -3.85
CA ASN A 79 0.39 10.59 -4.94
C ASN A 79 -0.29 9.90 -6.13
N GLY A 80 0.02 8.62 -6.38
CA GLY A 80 -0.68 7.83 -7.39
C GLY A 80 -2.16 7.66 -7.06
N VAL A 81 -2.49 7.32 -5.82
CA VAL A 81 -3.88 7.18 -5.36
C VAL A 81 -4.66 8.50 -5.50
N PHE A 82 -4.06 9.62 -5.10
CA PHE A 82 -4.69 10.93 -5.25
C PHE A 82 -4.80 11.39 -6.72
N ALA A 83 -3.88 10.97 -7.60
CA ALA A 83 -3.99 11.24 -9.04
C ALA A 83 -5.21 10.52 -9.65
N ASP A 84 -5.59 9.36 -9.12
CA ASP A 84 -6.79 8.60 -9.50
C ASP A 84 -8.07 9.13 -8.84
N ARG A 85 -8.03 10.34 -8.29
CA ARG A 85 -9.17 11.06 -7.67
C ARG A 85 -9.76 10.40 -6.42
N PHE A 86 -9.03 9.50 -5.79
CA PHE A 86 -9.38 9.03 -4.46
C PHE A 86 -9.08 10.10 -3.41
N SER A 87 -9.82 10.09 -2.30
CA SER A 87 -9.69 11.06 -1.22
C SER A 87 -10.07 10.41 0.11
N VAL A 88 -9.49 10.92 1.19
CA VAL A 88 -9.77 10.41 2.55
C VAL A 88 -11.21 10.74 2.98
N GLU A 89 -11.73 11.87 2.46
CA GLU A 89 -13.02 12.43 2.82
C GLU A 89 -14.19 11.65 2.22
N TYR A 90 -14.07 11.23 0.96
CA TYR A 90 -15.20 10.68 0.20
C TYR A 90 -15.13 9.17 -0.01
N ASN A 91 -13.95 8.59 0.08
CA ASN A 91 -13.78 7.15 -0.09
C ASN A 91 -13.80 6.43 1.25
N ASP A 92 -14.26 5.19 1.21
CA ASP A 92 -14.14 4.30 2.36
C ASP A 92 -12.73 3.71 2.45
N TRP A 93 -12.47 3.05 3.58
CA TRP A 93 -11.17 2.44 3.84
C TRP A 93 -10.80 1.35 2.82
N GLU A 94 -11.77 0.58 2.34
CA GLU A 94 -11.53 -0.55 1.46
C GLU A 94 -11.22 -0.08 0.03
N GLU A 95 -11.92 0.95 -0.44
CA GLU A 95 -11.66 1.64 -1.70
C GLU A 95 -10.24 2.21 -1.74
N LEU A 96 -9.82 2.90 -0.67
CA LEU A 96 -8.46 3.42 -0.55
C LEU A 96 -7.43 2.30 -0.53
N TYR A 97 -7.70 1.22 0.21
CA TYR A 97 -6.83 0.05 0.26
C TYR A 97 -6.64 -0.60 -1.12
N GLN A 98 -7.73 -0.80 -1.86
CA GLN A 98 -7.67 -1.38 -3.20
C GLN A 98 -6.93 -0.48 -4.19
N SER A 99 -7.15 0.84 -4.14
CA SER A 99 -6.41 1.80 -4.97
C SER A 99 -4.90 1.74 -4.70
N VAL A 100 -4.49 1.61 -3.44
CA VAL A 100 -3.07 1.45 -3.08
C VAL A 100 -2.47 0.17 -3.67
N LEU A 101 -3.22 -0.93 -3.67
CA LEU A 101 -2.79 -2.18 -4.31
C LEU A 101 -2.58 -2.01 -5.81
N ASP A 102 -3.52 -1.35 -6.49
CA ASP A 102 -3.48 -1.13 -7.94
C ASP A 102 -2.28 -0.25 -8.33
N ILE A 103 -2.04 0.84 -7.61
CA ILE A 103 -0.87 1.71 -7.81
C ILE A 103 0.43 0.95 -7.56
N LYS A 104 0.52 0.15 -6.49
CA LYS A 104 1.70 -0.69 -6.22
C LYS A 104 1.95 -1.69 -7.34
N TYR A 105 0.89 -2.29 -7.87
CA TYR A 105 0.98 -3.19 -9.01
C TYR A 105 1.49 -2.46 -10.26
N ALA A 106 0.92 -1.31 -10.60
CA ALA A 106 1.36 -0.49 -11.72
C ALA A 106 2.85 -0.10 -11.61
N LEU A 107 3.28 0.40 -10.44
CA LEU A 107 4.69 0.76 -10.20
C LEU A 107 5.63 -0.45 -10.32
N LYS A 108 5.19 -1.64 -9.88
CA LYS A 108 5.97 -2.88 -10.01
C LYS A 108 6.11 -3.30 -11.47
N VAL A 109 5.06 -3.12 -12.27
CA VAL A 109 5.05 -3.41 -13.70
C VAL A 109 5.97 -2.44 -14.45
N GLU A 110 5.87 -1.14 -14.20
CA GLU A 110 6.75 -0.12 -14.79
C GLU A 110 8.23 -0.37 -14.50
N ARG A 111 8.58 -0.70 -13.25
CA ARG A 111 9.97 -1.05 -12.88
C ARG A 111 10.50 -2.25 -13.66
N ARG A 112 9.65 -3.20 -14.06
CA ARG A 112 10.06 -4.36 -14.87
C ARG A 112 10.31 -3.97 -16.32
N PHE A 113 9.45 -3.13 -16.89
CA PHE A 113 9.62 -2.65 -18.27
C PHE A 113 10.86 -1.77 -18.42
N LEU A 114 11.15 -0.90 -17.44
CA LEU A 114 12.36 -0.07 -17.46
C LEU A 114 13.66 -0.88 -17.27
N LYS A 115 13.59 -2.05 -16.64
CA LYS A 115 14.74 -2.96 -16.45
C LYS A 115 14.97 -3.91 -17.61
N MET A 116 14.06 -4.00 -18.58
CA MET A 116 14.34 -4.78 -19.79
C MET A 116 15.43 -4.05 -20.60
N PRO A 117 16.55 -4.73 -20.92
CA PRO A 117 17.46 -4.20 -21.92
C PRO A 117 16.64 -4.03 -23.19
N ARG A 118 16.61 -2.82 -23.75
CA ARG A 118 16.18 -2.65 -25.14
C ARG A 118 17.08 -3.58 -25.95
N VAL A 119 16.55 -4.71 -26.38
CA VAL A 119 17.19 -5.51 -27.42
C VAL A 119 17.30 -4.55 -28.58
N GLN A 120 18.52 -4.08 -28.85
CA GLN A 120 18.80 -3.36 -30.07
C GLN A 120 18.40 -4.31 -31.19
N CYS A 121 17.32 -3.98 -31.92
CA CYS A 121 17.06 -4.60 -33.20
C CYS A 121 18.37 -4.48 -34.00
N PRO A 122 18.97 -5.59 -34.46
CA PRO A 122 20.15 -5.50 -35.28
C PRO A 122 19.75 -4.70 -36.51
N THR A 123 20.24 -3.48 -36.62
CA THR A 123 20.17 -2.72 -37.86
C THR A 123 21.23 -3.34 -38.76
N THR A 124 20.94 -4.49 -39.36
CA THR A 124 21.74 -4.97 -40.49
C THR A 124 21.34 -4.16 -41.70
N ASP A 125 22.00 -3.00 -41.79
CA ASP A 125 22.25 -2.31 -43.04
C ASP A 125 23.01 -3.27 -43.96
N ASN A 126 22.32 -3.81 -44.97
CA ASN A 126 22.99 -4.44 -46.08
C ASN A 126 22.22 -4.15 -47.37
N ARG A 127 22.51 -2.97 -47.94
CA ARG A 127 22.27 -2.67 -49.35
C ARG A 127 23.06 -3.66 -50.21
N ASN A 128 22.38 -4.57 -50.92
CA ASN A 128 22.62 -4.85 -52.35
C ASN A 128 21.71 -5.96 -52.92
N ASN A 129 20.79 -5.53 -53.79
CA ASN A 129 20.39 -6.13 -55.06
C ASN A 129 20.20 -7.67 -55.19
N ARG A 130 18.95 -8.13 -55.38
CA ARG A 130 18.40 -8.47 -56.71
C ARG A 130 16.94 -8.98 -56.65
N CYS A 131 16.26 -8.72 -57.76
CA CYS A 131 14.86 -9.00 -58.12
C CYS A 131 14.38 -10.45 -57.94
N GLY A 132 13.07 -10.59 -57.78
CA GLY A 132 12.32 -11.82 -57.98
C GLY A 132 10.89 -11.67 -57.48
N ASP A 133 10.01 -11.20 -58.38
CA ASP A 133 8.55 -11.19 -58.23
C ASP A 133 8.03 -12.53 -57.66
N ASP A 134 7.09 -12.49 -56.71
CA ASP A 134 5.67 -12.71 -57.02
C ASP A 134 4.83 -13.04 -55.77
N ARG A 135 3.64 -12.41 -55.76
CA ARG A 135 2.39 -12.75 -55.06
C ARG A 135 2.12 -12.24 -53.63
N CYS A 136 1.32 -11.17 -53.63
CA CYS A 136 -0.01 -11.09 -53.01
C CYS A 136 -0.12 -11.23 -51.50
N ALA A 137 -0.32 -10.10 -50.81
CA ALA A 137 -1.65 -9.73 -50.33
C ALA A 137 -1.64 -8.26 -49.81
N GLU A 138 -2.18 -7.38 -50.64
CA GLU A 138 -3.07 -6.26 -50.25
C GLU A 138 -3.91 -6.70 -49.03
N TRP A 139 -3.99 -5.96 -47.92
CA TRP A 139 -4.90 -4.83 -47.71
C TRP A 139 -4.35 -3.87 -46.63
N ASP A 140 -4.16 -2.61 -47.02
CA ASP A 140 -4.45 -1.41 -46.19
C ASP A 140 -5.91 -0.99 -46.52
N PRO A 141 -6.59 -0.04 -45.84
CA PRO A 141 -6.21 0.80 -44.69
C PRO A 141 -7.37 0.98 -43.66
N LEU A 142 -7.14 1.74 -42.59
CA LEU A 142 -7.92 2.96 -42.30
C LEU A 142 -7.40 3.69 -41.04
N MET A 143 -6.84 4.88 -41.30
CA MET A 143 -6.94 5.99 -40.36
C MET A 143 -8.40 6.29 -40.05
N ARG A 144 -8.73 6.36 -38.76
CA ARG A 144 -9.36 7.51 -38.12
C ARG A 144 -9.11 7.47 -36.62
#